data_AF-A0AAV7S5R3-F1
#
_entry.id   AF-A0AAV7S5R3-F1
#
_cell.length_a   1.000
_cell.length_b   1.000
_cell.length_c   1.000
_cell.angle_alpha   90.00
_cell.angle_beta   90.00
_cell.angle_gamma   90.00
#
_symmetry.space_group_name_H-M   'P 1'
#
loop_
_entity.id
_entity.type
_entity.pdbx_description
1 polymer ?
#
loop_
_entity_poly.entity_id
_entity_poly.type
_entity_poly.pdbx_seq_one_letter_code
_entity_poly.pdbx_strand_id
1 'polypeptide(L)'
;MYRDECNRLLGNTRHYKRLSRDPTIDVQEEITFLVSKGKENNWITDHEASYLIQTNPKIPYFYILPKVHKGKIPPPGRPIVSGIGSALEPLSKFVDFFLQPIVKRIPTYLKDTTHVLLLLESIAFDKSKELLITLDVESLYTNILQEAILEVISNLLDVHMGGSQTQTPPWFILDLAHLALTRNYFKFEDSFFLQTQGTSMGSTFAPSLACLYVDHIERHTILHEDNPYRDQIKLWKRYIDDVLLIWTGSKEEAQAFAIWLNRANPFLTFTMNIGVIEMHVFLEVSVESRASAYLKTMYRDDYSGNPGAKQGVTHRSQVPLMRSCTVPTCQARTRVRGGQKLPVELHAPAGPGCQRAPGIYSLRMAGRFSADMVASTSAR
;
A
#
# COMPACT_ATOMS: atom_id res chain seq x y z
N MET A 1 -19.12 -18.93 15.48
CA MET A 1 -17.72 -18.74 15.03
C MET A 1 -17.55 -17.48 14.17
N TYR A 2 -18.08 -17.42 12.94
CA TYR A 2 -17.94 -16.25 12.05
C TYR A 2 -18.45 -14.94 12.70
N ARG A 3 -19.70 -14.94 13.19
CA ARG A 3 -20.31 -13.81 13.89
C ARG A 3 -19.49 -13.34 15.08
N ASP A 4 -18.97 -14.27 15.88
CA ASP A 4 -18.20 -13.98 17.08
C ASP A 4 -16.87 -13.30 16.74
N GLU A 5 -16.20 -13.73 15.67
CA GLU A 5 -14.98 -13.07 15.16
C GLU A 5 -15.27 -11.66 14.61
N CYS A 6 -16.38 -11.47 13.87
CA CYS A 6 -16.82 -10.14 13.45
C CYS A 6 -17.09 -9.23 14.66
N ASN A 7 -17.83 -9.73 15.66
CA ASN A 7 -18.16 -8.98 16.88
C ASN A 7 -16.91 -8.71 17.74
N ARG A 8 -15.93 -9.62 17.77
CA ARG A 8 -14.63 -9.41 18.43
C ARG A 8 -13.82 -8.30 17.75
N LEU A 9 -13.82 -8.25 16.41
CA LEU A 9 -13.14 -7.21 15.65
C LEU A 9 -13.84 -5.84 15.81
N LEU A 10 -15.16 -5.80 15.62
CA LEU A 10 -15.98 -4.59 15.73
C LEU A 10 -16.15 -4.08 17.18
N GLY A 11 -15.93 -4.94 18.17
CA GLY A 11 -15.86 -4.58 19.58
C GLY A 11 -14.58 -3.83 19.98
N ASN A 12 -13.59 -3.71 19.08
CA ASN A 12 -12.39 -2.91 19.34
C ASN A 12 -12.70 -1.41 19.18
N THR A 13 -13.01 -0.76 20.30
CA THR A 13 -13.36 0.67 20.40
C THR A 13 -12.26 1.63 19.97
N ARG A 14 -11.01 1.18 19.78
CA ARG A 14 -9.93 1.98 19.20
C ARG A 14 -10.12 2.21 17.71
N HIS A 15 -10.57 1.18 16.98
CA HIS A 15 -10.73 1.24 15.52
C HIS A 15 -12.17 1.47 15.07
N TYR A 16 -13.16 1.11 15.88
CA TYR A 16 -14.57 1.15 15.49
C TYR A 16 -15.47 1.79 16.55
N LYS A 17 -16.38 2.67 16.10
CA LYS A 17 -17.44 3.27 16.89
C LYS A 17 -18.80 2.84 16.34
N ARG A 18 -19.65 2.25 17.17
CA ARG A 18 -21.05 1.95 16.80
C ARG A 18 -21.84 3.26 16.66
N LEU A 19 -22.67 3.35 15.64
CA LEU A 19 -23.55 4.49 15.37
C LEU A 19 -24.99 4.18 15.78
N SER A 20 -25.76 5.22 16.13
CA SER A 20 -27.18 5.10 16.53
C SER A 20 -28.15 5.06 15.34
N ARG A 21 -27.75 5.57 14.18
CA ARG A 21 -28.53 5.60 12.94
C ARG A 21 -27.64 5.42 11.72
N ASP A 22 -28.28 5.25 10.57
CA ASP A 22 -27.65 5.32 9.25
C ASP A 22 -27.12 6.76 9.00
N PRO A 23 -25.82 6.96 8.73
CA PRO A 23 -25.25 8.26 8.42
C PRO A 23 -25.23 8.58 6.91
N THR A 24 -25.75 7.70 6.05
CA THR A 24 -25.60 7.80 4.58
C THR A 24 -26.02 9.16 4.03
N ILE A 25 -27.12 9.73 4.52
CA ILE A 25 -27.63 11.04 4.09
C ILE A 25 -26.69 12.16 4.53
N ASP A 26 -26.31 12.19 5.82
CA ASP A 26 -25.42 13.22 6.38
C ASP A 26 -24.09 13.27 5.60
N VAL A 27 -23.51 12.11 5.31
CA VAL A 27 -22.26 11.99 4.56
C VAL A 27 -22.43 12.40 3.09
N GLN A 28 -23.58 12.10 2.48
CA GLN A 28 -23.87 12.52 1.12
C GLN A 28 -24.01 14.05 1.02
N GLU A 29 -24.56 14.72 2.05
CA GLU A 29 -24.61 16.18 2.15
C GLU A 29 -23.21 16.80 2.29
N GLU A 30 -22.35 16.26 3.18
CA GLU A 30 -20.95 16.69 3.33
C GLU A 30 -20.16 16.58 2.01
N ILE A 31 -20.32 15.46 1.29
CA ILE A 31 -19.71 15.26 -0.04
C ILE A 31 -20.24 16.28 -1.04
N THR A 32 -21.55 16.47 -1.10
CA THR A 32 -22.19 17.35 -2.09
C THR A 32 -21.78 18.81 -1.87
N PHE A 33 -21.65 19.25 -0.61
CA PHE A 33 -21.12 20.57 -0.26
C PHE A 33 -19.68 20.76 -0.74
N LEU A 34 -18.79 19.82 -0.42
CA LEU A 34 -17.38 19.89 -0.82
C LEU A 34 -17.21 19.85 -2.35
N VAL A 35 -17.92 18.96 -3.04
CA VAL A 35 -17.84 18.83 -4.50
C VAL A 35 -18.42 20.07 -5.20
N SER A 36 -19.53 20.63 -4.71
CA SER A 36 -20.10 21.88 -5.26
C SER A 36 -19.12 23.05 -5.14
N LYS A 37 -18.47 23.22 -3.97
CA LYS A 37 -17.40 24.20 -3.78
C LYS A 37 -16.24 23.99 -4.76
N GLY A 38 -15.81 22.74 -4.97
CA GLY A 38 -14.76 22.41 -5.93
C GLY A 38 -15.13 22.79 -7.37
N LYS A 39 -16.37 22.54 -7.77
CA LYS A 39 -16.91 22.91 -9.09
C LYS A 39 -17.02 24.43 -9.25
N GLU A 40 -17.59 25.15 -8.28
CA GLU A 40 -17.73 26.61 -8.31
C GLU A 40 -16.40 27.34 -8.46
N ASN A 41 -15.34 26.80 -7.83
CA ASN A 41 -13.99 27.35 -7.91
C ASN A 41 -13.17 26.80 -9.11
N ASN A 42 -13.81 26.04 -10.01
CA ASN A 42 -13.21 25.39 -11.19
C ASN A 42 -12.04 24.44 -10.87
N TRP A 43 -11.95 23.89 -9.65
CA TRP A 43 -10.94 22.91 -9.24
C TRP A 43 -11.16 21.52 -9.84
N ILE A 44 -12.38 21.24 -10.29
CA ILE A 44 -12.80 20.02 -10.97
C ILE A 44 -13.76 20.37 -12.10
N THR A 45 -13.83 19.50 -13.10
CA THR A 45 -14.79 19.59 -14.21
C THR A 45 -16.20 19.16 -13.79
N ASP A 46 -17.21 19.52 -14.59
CA ASP A 46 -18.59 19.04 -14.42
C ASP A 46 -18.70 17.51 -14.42
N HIS A 47 -17.86 16.84 -15.22
CA HIS A 47 -17.83 15.38 -15.31
C HIS A 47 -17.26 14.75 -14.03
N GLU A 48 -16.18 15.32 -13.47
CA GLU A 48 -15.61 14.87 -12.20
C GLU A 48 -16.55 15.16 -11.02
N ALA A 49 -17.20 16.32 -11.00
CA ALA A 49 -18.22 16.61 -9.99
C ALA A 49 -19.40 15.62 -10.05
N SER A 50 -19.87 15.29 -11.26
CA SER A 50 -20.92 14.29 -11.49
C SER A 50 -20.48 12.86 -11.13
N TYR A 51 -19.18 12.56 -11.27
CA TYR A 51 -18.59 11.28 -10.86
C TYR A 51 -18.48 11.15 -9.33
N LEU A 52 -18.08 12.24 -8.65
CA LEU A 52 -17.88 12.27 -7.21
C LEU A 52 -19.19 12.17 -6.41
N ILE A 53 -20.32 12.65 -6.95
CA ILE A 53 -21.63 12.62 -6.31
C ILE A 53 -22.41 11.37 -6.74
N GLN A 54 -22.45 10.36 -5.87
CA GLN A 54 -23.31 9.18 -6.06
C GLN A 54 -24.79 9.53 -5.80
N THR A 55 -25.66 9.40 -6.81
CA THR A 55 -27.09 9.79 -6.70
C THR A 55 -27.92 8.87 -5.80
N ASN A 56 -27.57 7.59 -5.74
CA ASN A 56 -28.26 6.60 -4.89
C ASN A 56 -27.21 5.72 -4.18
N PRO A 57 -26.56 6.23 -3.12
CA PRO A 57 -25.46 5.55 -2.47
C PRO A 57 -25.92 4.30 -1.72
N LYS A 58 -25.23 3.19 -1.94
CA LYS A 58 -25.39 1.97 -1.15
C LYS A 58 -24.63 2.07 0.16
N ILE A 59 -25.25 1.65 1.25
CA ILE A 59 -24.58 1.49 2.54
C ILE A 59 -23.46 0.45 2.38
N PRO A 60 -22.18 0.77 2.69
CA PRO A 60 -21.10 -0.22 2.68
C PRO A 60 -21.39 -1.34 3.68
N TYR A 61 -20.97 -2.57 3.39
CA TYR A 61 -21.16 -3.70 4.29
C TYR A 61 -19.84 -4.36 4.69
N PHE A 62 -19.77 -4.81 5.94
CA PHE A 62 -18.61 -5.47 6.52
C PHE A 62 -18.71 -6.99 6.43
N TYR A 63 -17.60 -7.64 6.11
CA TYR A 63 -17.44 -9.10 6.17
C TYR A 63 -15.99 -9.46 6.50
N ILE A 64 -15.72 -10.72 6.83
CA ILE A 64 -14.36 -11.22 7.08
C ILE A 64 -13.98 -12.34 6.10
N LEU A 65 -12.71 -12.35 5.68
CA LEU A 65 -12.10 -13.45 4.93
C LEU A 65 -11.16 -14.26 5.86
N PRO A 66 -11.33 -15.59 6.02
CA PRO A 66 -10.54 -16.37 6.96
C PRO A 66 -9.08 -16.55 6.50
N LYS A 67 -8.10 -16.20 7.35
CA LYS A 67 -6.67 -16.40 7.09
C LYS A 67 -6.23 -17.85 7.36
N VAL A 68 -6.72 -18.79 6.53
CA VAL A 68 -6.50 -20.25 6.70
C VAL A 68 -5.02 -20.65 6.75
N HIS A 69 -4.15 -19.93 6.04
CA HIS A 69 -2.69 -20.18 5.99
C HIS A 69 -1.96 -19.90 7.32
N LYS A 70 -2.58 -19.23 8.32
CA LYS A 70 -1.94 -18.95 9.61
C LYS A 70 -2.04 -20.12 10.62
N GLY A 71 -2.63 -21.27 10.24
CA GLY A 71 -2.62 -22.51 11.05
C GLY A 71 -3.37 -22.48 12.38
N LYS A 72 -4.13 -21.42 12.66
CA LYS A 72 -4.94 -21.26 13.88
C LYS A 72 -6.37 -21.74 13.64
N ILE A 73 -7.00 -22.31 14.67
CA ILE A 73 -8.40 -22.75 14.66
C ILE A 73 -9.12 -22.07 15.84
N PRO A 74 -10.13 -21.21 15.59
CA PRO A 74 -10.58 -20.73 14.29
C PRO A 74 -9.50 -19.87 13.57
N PRO A 75 -9.51 -19.84 12.21
CA PRO A 75 -8.62 -18.97 11.45
C PRO A 75 -8.99 -17.49 11.68
N PRO A 76 -8.02 -16.58 11.90
CA PRO A 76 -8.30 -15.16 12.11
C PRO A 76 -9.03 -14.51 10.93
N GLY A 77 -9.96 -13.61 11.19
CA GLY A 77 -10.62 -12.82 10.15
C GLY A 77 -9.71 -11.72 9.58
N ARG A 78 -9.67 -11.59 8.25
CA ARG A 78 -9.28 -10.34 7.58
C ARG A 78 -10.55 -9.51 7.37
N PRO A 79 -10.77 -8.40 8.11
CA PRO A 79 -11.94 -7.55 7.90
C PRO A 79 -11.88 -6.88 6.53
N ILE A 80 -13.02 -6.79 5.85
CA ILE A 80 -13.20 -6.09 4.57
C ILE A 80 -14.50 -5.28 4.65
N VAL A 81 -14.46 -4.04 4.16
CA VAL A 81 -15.66 -3.22 3.91
C VAL A 81 -15.86 -3.13 2.40
N SER A 82 -16.99 -3.64 1.91
CA SER A 82 -17.37 -3.47 0.50
C SER A 82 -18.03 -2.11 0.29
N GLY A 83 -17.26 -1.15 -0.22
CA GLY A 83 -17.76 0.18 -0.60
C GLY A 83 -18.42 0.29 -1.97
N ILE A 84 -18.62 -0.81 -2.71
CA ILE A 84 -19.08 -0.77 -4.11
C ILE A 84 -20.47 -0.12 -4.25
N GLY A 85 -20.53 1.00 -4.98
CA GLY A 85 -21.73 1.83 -5.16
C GLY A 85 -22.06 2.74 -3.96
N SER A 86 -21.14 2.91 -3.01
CA SER A 86 -21.34 3.79 -1.85
C SER A 86 -20.98 5.24 -2.13
N ALA A 87 -21.36 6.14 -1.21
CA ALA A 87 -21.05 7.55 -1.27
C ALA A 87 -19.54 7.86 -1.32
N LEU A 88 -18.72 7.07 -0.63
CA LEU A 88 -17.27 7.33 -0.46
C LEU A 88 -16.38 6.62 -1.49
N GLU A 89 -16.93 5.67 -2.26
CA GLU A 89 -16.15 4.97 -3.29
C GLU A 89 -15.58 5.91 -4.36
N PRO A 90 -16.35 6.85 -4.96
CA PRO A 90 -15.80 7.80 -5.94
C PRO A 90 -14.66 8.65 -5.39
N LEU A 91 -14.79 9.12 -4.14
CA LEU A 91 -13.74 9.88 -3.45
C LEU A 91 -12.45 9.05 -3.31
N SER A 92 -12.57 7.79 -2.87
CA SER A 92 -11.41 6.90 -2.75
C SER A 92 -10.70 6.68 -4.09
N LYS A 93 -11.43 6.61 -5.20
CA LYS A 93 -10.87 6.42 -6.55
C LYS A 93 -10.23 7.68 -7.09
N PHE A 94 -10.88 8.83 -6.88
CA PHE A 94 -10.36 10.13 -7.30
C PHE A 94 -9.08 10.49 -6.56
N VAL A 95 -9.02 10.30 -5.23
CA VAL A 95 -7.80 10.50 -4.45
C VAL A 95 -6.69 9.51 -4.87
N ASP A 96 -7.00 8.21 -5.06
CA ASP A 96 -5.99 7.23 -5.48
C ASP A 96 -5.33 7.60 -6.82
N PHE A 97 -6.08 8.18 -7.75
CA PHE A 97 -5.52 8.65 -9.03
C PHE A 97 -4.34 9.61 -8.87
N PHE A 98 -4.38 10.53 -7.89
CA PHE A 98 -3.28 11.45 -7.59
C PHE A 98 -2.17 10.82 -6.73
N LEU A 99 -2.51 9.87 -5.85
CA LEU A 99 -1.52 9.21 -4.99
C LEU A 99 -0.69 8.14 -5.71
N GLN A 100 -1.28 7.42 -6.69
CA GLN A 100 -0.62 6.33 -7.41
C GLN A 100 0.70 6.73 -8.12
N PRO A 101 0.81 7.89 -8.79
CA PRO A 101 2.08 8.38 -9.33
C PRO A 101 3.15 8.67 -8.27
N ILE A 102 2.76 9.09 -7.06
CA ILE A 102 3.66 9.35 -5.93
C ILE A 102 4.18 8.01 -5.39
N VAL A 103 3.28 7.06 -5.13
CA VAL A 103 3.60 5.70 -4.64
C VAL A 103 4.63 5.00 -5.53
N LYS A 104 4.47 5.10 -6.86
CA LYS A 104 5.38 4.45 -7.83
C LYS A 104 6.78 5.09 -7.91
N ARG A 105 7.00 6.25 -7.29
CA ARG A 105 8.31 6.92 -7.20
C ARG A 105 9.03 6.65 -5.87
N ILE A 106 8.38 5.98 -4.91
CA ILE A 106 8.98 5.61 -3.61
C ILE A 106 10.19 4.69 -3.85
N PRO A 107 11.40 5.01 -3.34
CA PRO A 107 12.60 4.20 -3.58
C PRO A 107 12.51 2.76 -3.05
N THR A 108 11.74 2.52 -1.98
CA THR A 108 11.54 1.20 -1.36
C THR A 108 10.47 0.35 -2.07
N TYR A 109 9.68 0.93 -2.99
CA TYR A 109 8.49 0.29 -3.55
C TYR A 109 8.80 -0.92 -4.46
N LEU A 110 8.13 -2.04 -4.17
CA LEU A 110 8.01 -3.21 -5.03
C LEU A 110 6.62 -3.21 -5.68
N LYS A 111 6.58 -3.53 -6.97
CA LYS A 111 5.37 -3.43 -7.80
C LYS A 111 4.55 -4.71 -7.81
N ASP A 112 5.24 -5.83 -7.94
CA ASP A 112 4.72 -7.17 -8.11
C ASP A 112 5.88 -8.17 -7.95
N THR A 113 5.56 -9.46 -7.92
CA THR A 113 6.52 -10.56 -7.84
C THR A 113 7.59 -10.48 -8.94
N THR A 114 7.23 -10.13 -10.18
CA THR A 114 8.18 -10.01 -11.29
C THR A 114 9.24 -8.93 -11.04
N HIS A 115 8.86 -7.78 -10.47
CA HIS A 115 9.81 -6.75 -10.06
C HIS A 115 10.78 -7.27 -8.98
N VAL A 116 10.32 -8.12 -8.05
CA VAL A 116 11.21 -8.78 -7.06
C VAL A 116 12.22 -9.71 -7.74
N LEU A 117 11.78 -10.54 -8.68
CA LEU A 117 12.67 -11.48 -9.39
C LEU A 117 13.82 -10.72 -10.09
N LEU A 118 13.47 -9.71 -10.89
CA LEU A 118 14.44 -8.88 -11.63
C LEU A 118 15.39 -8.13 -10.69
N LEU A 119 14.87 -7.63 -9.56
CA LEU A 119 15.69 -6.98 -8.53
C LEU A 119 16.70 -7.98 -7.93
N LEU A 120 16.25 -9.16 -7.51
CA LEU A 120 17.10 -10.16 -6.87
C LEU A 120 18.17 -10.72 -7.82
N GLU A 121 17.87 -10.84 -9.11
CA GLU A 121 18.84 -11.21 -10.16
C GLU A 121 19.93 -10.14 -10.35
N SER A 122 19.61 -8.86 -10.15
CA SER A 122 20.54 -7.74 -10.30
C SER A 122 21.45 -7.48 -9.08
N ILE A 123 21.14 -8.07 -7.92
CA ILE A 123 21.86 -7.81 -6.67
C ILE A 123 22.92 -8.89 -6.43
N ALA A 124 24.17 -8.44 -6.26
CA ALA A 124 25.22 -9.29 -5.73
C ALA A 124 24.94 -9.62 -4.26
N PHE A 125 24.91 -10.90 -3.88
CA PHE A 125 24.62 -11.38 -2.53
C PHE A 125 25.72 -12.34 -2.02
N ASP A 126 26.30 -12.05 -0.86
CA ASP A 126 27.34 -12.89 -0.23
C ASP A 126 26.76 -13.63 0.98
N LYS A 127 26.36 -14.88 0.80
CA LYS A 127 25.77 -15.72 1.86
C LYS A 127 26.68 -16.00 3.06
N SER A 128 27.97 -15.65 3.00
CA SER A 128 28.91 -15.76 4.13
C SER A 128 28.93 -14.53 5.04
N LYS A 129 28.40 -13.39 4.57
CA LYS A 129 28.38 -12.11 5.29
C LYS A 129 26.98 -11.47 5.39
N GLU A 130 26.04 -11.93 4.59
CA GLU A 130 24.75 -11.27 4.38
C GLU A 130 23.60 -12.21 4.70
N LEU A 131 22.62 -11.69 5.43
CA LEU A 131 21.37 -12.36 5.76
C LEU A 131 20.26 -11.82 4.86
N LEU A 132 19.48 -12.73 4.29
CA LEU A 132 18.19 -12.40 3.69
C LEU A 132 17.12 -12.47 4.79
N ILE A 133 16.33 -11.43 4.95
CA ILE A 133 15.34 -11.29 6.02
C ILE A 133 14.02 -10.82 5.42
N THR A 134 12.89 -11.34 5.92
CA THR A 134 11.57 -10.80 5.61
C THR A 134 10.89 -10.24 6.86
N LEU A 135 10.10 -9.18 6.71
CA LEU A 135 9.28 -8.62 7.79
C LEU A 135 7.83 -8.47 7.32
N ASP A 136 6.89 -8.67 8.25
CA ASP A 136 5.43 -8.47 8.08
C ASP A 136 5.00 -7.28 8.96
N VAL A 137 4.27 -6.30 8.39
CA VAL A 137 3.76 -5.15 9.16
C VAL A 137 2.38 -5.47 9.74
N GLU A 138 2.33 -5.67 11.05
CA GLU A 138 1.13 -6.22 11.70
C GLU A 138 -0.07 -5.26 11.62
N SER A 139 -1.13 -5.75 10.97
CA SER A 139 -2.43 -5.06 10.85
C SER A 139 -2.31 -3.64 10.30
N LEU A 140 -1.39 -3.42 9.35
CA LEU A 140 -1.05 -2.13 8.75
C LEU A 140 -2.24 -1.19 8.56
N TYR A 141 -3.24 -1.56 7.75
CA TYR A 141 -4.38 -0.70 7.41
C TYR A 141 -5.16 -0.16 8.62
N THR A 142 -5.36 -0.93 9.69
CA THR A 142 -6.08 -0.50 10.90
C THR A 142 -5.21 0.34 11.84
N ASN A 143 -3.89 0.24 11.70
CA ASN A 143 -2.92 0.94 12.55
C ASN A 143 -2.46 2.30 11.99
N ILE A 144 -2.69 2.59 10.70
CA ILE A 144 -2.46 3.92 10.12
C ILE A 144 -3.16 5.01 10.97
N LEU A 145 -2.41 6.02 11.41
CA LEU A 145 -2.98 7.20 12.06
C LEU A 145 -3.50 8.16 10.99
N GLN A 146 -4.80 8.49 11.06
CA GLN A 146 -5.48 9.31 10.04
C GLN A 146 -4.83 10.70 9.88
N GLU A 147 -4.54 11.38 10.98
CA GLU A 147 -3.99 12.74 10.91
C GLU A 147 -2.54 12.76 10.40
N ALA A 148 -1.72 11.80 10.82
CA ALA A 148 -0.35 11.67 10.35
C ALA A 148 -0.28 11.30 8.86
N ILE A 149 -1.17 10.44 8.34
CA ILE A 149 -1.18 10.16 6.89
C ILE A 149 -1.73 11.34 6.08
N LEU A 150 -2.64 12.14 6.62
CA LEU A 150 -3.11 13.37 5.97
C LEU A 150 -1.99 14.42 5.88
N GLU A 151 -1.21 14.62 6.94
CA GLU A 151 -0.02 15.48 6.91
C GLU A 151 1.02 15.00 5.88
N VAL A 152 1.29 13.69 5.84
CA VAL A 152 2.18 13.07 4.84
C VAL A 152 1.66 13.30 3.41
N ILE A 153 0.35 13.15 3.18
CA ILE A 153 -0.25 13.38 1.87
C ILE A 153 -0.15 14.86 1.47
N SER A 154 -0.43 15.80 2.36
CA SER A 154 -0.33 17.24 2.08
C SER A 154 1.07 17.59 1.57
N ASN A 155 2.09 17.25 2.35
CA ASN A 155 3.49 17.50 2.01
C ASN A 155 3.91 16.86 0.68
N LEU A 156 3.45 15.63 0.41
CA LEU A 156 3.79 14.92 -0.84
C LEU A 156 3.03 15.44 -2.06
N LEU A 157 1.78 15.88 -1.91
CA LEU A 157 1.03 16.53 -3.00
C LEU A 157 1.63 17.89 -3.33
N ASP A 158 1.98 18.70 -2.34
CA ASP A 158 2.60 20.03 -2.55
C ASP A 158 3.93 19.90 -3.29
N VAL A 159 4.78 18.93 -2.92
CA VAL A 159 6.05 18.65 -3.63
C VAL A 159 5.82 18.08 -5.04
N HIS A 160 4.81 17.23 -5.24
CA HIS A 160 4.55 16.59 -6.54
C HIS A 160 3.85 17.53 -7.54
N MET A 161 2.97 18.40 -7.06
CA MET A 161 2.08 19.23 -7.85
C MET A 161 2.52 20.71 -7.90
N GLY A 162 3.36 21.18 -6.98
CA GLY A 162 3.82 22.58 -6.91
C GLY A 162 4.60 23.12 -8.13
N GLY A 163 4.91 22.27 -9.11
CA GLY A 163 5.46 22.66 -10.42
C GLY A 163 4.54 22.35 -11.62
N SER A 164 3.31 21.90 -11.38
CA SER A 164 2.36 21.48 -12.43
C SER A 164 1.12 22.37 -12.40
N GLN A 165 0.64 22.79 -13.58
CA GLN A 165 -0.67 23.45 -13.69
C GLN A 165 -1.79 22.40 -13.73
N THR A 166 -1.98 21.68 -12.62
CA THR A 166 -3.15 20.83 -12.41
C THR A 166 -4.36 21.69 -12.07
N GLN A 167 -5.49 21.45 -12.72
CA GLN A 167 -6.76 22.13 -12.40
C GLN A 167 -7.17 21.91 -10.94
N THR A 168 -6.98 20.68 -10.44
CA THR A 168 -7.28 20.30 -9.06
C THR A 168 -6.11 20.67 -8.14
N PRO A 169 -6.35 21.41 -7.04
CA PRO A 169 -5.32 21.80 -6.11
C PRO A 169 -5.08 20.73 -5.02
N PRO A 170 -3.86 20.66 -4.43
CA PRO A 170 -3.51 19.72 -3.36
C PRO A 170 -4.48 19.68 -2.18
N TRP A 171 -4.89 20.85 -1.67
CA TRP A 171 -5.78 20.94 -0.50
C TRP A 171 -7.17 20.34 -0.75
N PHE A 172 -7.69 20.41 -1.98
CA PHE A 172 -8.99 19.82 -2.31
C PHE A 172 -8.91 18.29 -2.37
N ILE A 173 -7.80 17.73 -2.86
CA ILE A 173 -7.54 16.29 -2.82
C ILE A 173 -7.42 15.83 -1.36
N LEU A 174 -6.77 16.64 -0.51
CA LEU A 174 -6.64 16.39 0.93
C LEU A 174 -8.01 16.44 1.65
N ASP A 175 -8.87 17.42 1.35
CA ASP A 175 -10.23 17.52 1.89
C ASP A 175 -11.06 16.25 1.56
N LEU A 176 -10.99 15.78 0.31
CA LEU A 176 -11.66 14.53 -0.12
C LEU A 176 -11.07 13.29 0.57
N ALA A 177 -9.75 13.26 0.79
CA ALA A 177 -9.07 12.17 1.50
C ALA A 177 -9.48 12.12 2.99
N HIS A 178 -9.50 13.28 3.65
CA HIS A 178 -9.94 13.45 5.03
C HIS A 178 -11.41 13.04 5.20
N LEU A 179 -12.30 13.45 4.28
CA LEU A 179 -13.70 13.04 4.32
C LEU A 179 -13.87 11.52 4.15
N ALA A 180 -13.14 10.91 3.19
CA ALA A 180 -13.16 9.47 2.96
C ALA A 180 -12.54 8.63 4.08
N LEU A 181 -11.65 9.19 4.89
CA LEU A 181 -11.10 8.54 6.10
C LEU A 181 -12.02 8.70 7.32
N THR A 182 -12.45 9.93 7.61
CA THR A 182 -13.19 10.27 8.84
C THR A 182 -14.69 10.00 8.79
N ARG A 183 -15.25 9.71 7.61
CA ARG A 183 -16.64 9.27 7.42
C ARG A 183 -16.76 7.81 7.00
N ASN A 184 -15.73 6.99 7.16
CA ASN A 184 -15.71 5.59 6.72
C ASN A 184 -16.70 4.70 7.50
N TYR A 185 -17.98 4.78 7.14
CA TYR A 185 -19.10 4.08 7.76
C TYR A 185 -19.43 2.78 7.01
N PHE A 186 -20.00 1.83 7.73
CA PHE A 186 -20.51 0.58 7.17
C PHE A 186 -21.54 -0.08 8.07
N LYS A 187 -22.27 -1.05 7.53
CA LYS A 187 -23.25 -1.88 8.22
C LYS A 187 -22.70 -3.30 8.45
N PHE A 188 -22.94 -3.83 9.64
CA PHE A 188 -22.80 -5.25 9.95
C PHE A 188 -24.06 -5.73 10.68
N GLU A 189 -24.71 -6.76 10.12
CA GLU A 189 -26.06 -7.17 10.51
C GLU A 189 -26.99 -5.96 10.61
N ASP A 190 -27.70 -5.75 11.72
CA ASP A 190 -28.62 -4.61 11.90
C ASP A 190 -27.97 -3.38 12.56
N SER A 191 -26.63 -3.31 12.58
CA SER A 191 -25.89 -2.23 13.25
C SER A 191 -24.97 -1.46 12.30
N PHE A 192 -24.90 -0.15 12.52
CA PHE A 192 -24.02 0.77 11.81
C PHE A 192 -22.75 1.04 12.64
N PHE A 193 -21.63 1.19 11.95
CA PHE A 193 -20.32 1.43 12.54
C PHE A 193 -19.57 2.49 11.72
N LEU A 194 -18.69 3.22 12.38
CA LEU A 194 -17.71 4.15 11.81
C LEU A 194 -16.31 3.64 12.16
N GLN A 195 -15.41 3.58 11.18
CA GLN A 195 -13.99 3.33 11.45
C GLN A 195 -13.31 4.63 11.91
N THR A 196 -12.78 4.62 13.13
CA THR A 196 -12.19 5.79 13.83
C THR A 196 -10.66 5.84 13.80
N GLN A 197 -10.00 4.74 13.44
CA GLN A 197 -8.55 4.71 13.21
C GLN A 197 -8.25 3.81 12.01
N GLY A 198 -7.20 4.14 11.26
CA GLY A 198 -6.81 3.42 10.06
C GLY A 198 -7.67 3.77 8.85
N THR A 199 -7.59 2.90 7.84
CA THR A 199 -8.43 2.93 6.66
C THR A 199 -9.09 1.56 6.47
N SER A 200 -10.25 1.52 5.83
CA SER A 200 -10.97 0.26 5.61
C SER A 200 -10.31 -0.55 4.49
N MET A 201 -9.98 -1.80 4.78
CA MET A 201 -9.56 -2.75 3.75
C MET A 201 -10.74 -2.94 2.78
N GLY A 202 -10.54 -2.61 1.51
CA GLY A 202 -11.59 -2.56 0.49
C GLY A 202 -11.83 -1.18 -0.11
N SER A 203 -11.34 -0.10 0.50
CA SER A 203 -11.31 1.23 -0.13
C SER A 203 -10.19 1.34 -1.17
N THR A 204 -10.43 2.02 -2.29
CA THR A 204 -9.51 2.02 -3.46
C THR A 204 -8.15 2.60 -3.11
N PHE A 205 -8.12 3.73 -2.40
CA PHE A 205 -6.88 4.42 -2.01
C PHE A 205 -6.07 3.68 -0.92
N ALA A 206 -6.63 2.65 -0.27
CA ALA A 206 -6.05 2.11 0.95
C ALA A 206 -4.62 1.58 0.75
N PRO A 207 -4.29 0.85 -0.34
CA PRO A 207 -2.91 0.43 -0.61
C PRO A 207 -1.95 1.62 -0.82
N SER A 208 -2.41 2.70 -1.44
CA SER A 208 -1.62 3.91 -1.61
C SER A 208 -1.35 4.60 -0.27
N LEU A 209 -2.38 4.77 0.56
CA LEU A 209 -2.25 5.31 1.93
C LEU A 209 -1.26 4.47 2.76
N ALA A 210 -1.39 3.15 2.71
CA ALA A 210 -0.49 2.22 3.40
C ALA A 210 0.96 2.36 2.90
N CYS A 211 1.16 2.43 1.59
CA CYS A 211 2.49 2.61 1.01
C CYS A 211 3.15 3.94 1.39
N LEU A 212 2.40 5.05 1.38
CA LEU A 212 2.89 6.39 1.73
C LEU A 212 3.16 6.52 3.24
N TYR A 213 2.31 5.92 4.09
CA TYR A 213 2.48 5.96 5.55
C TYR A 213 3.75 5.22 6.00
N VAL A 214 3.98 4.01 5.47
CA VAL A 214 5.20 3.26 5.79
C VAL A 214 6.42 3.90 5.13
N ASP A 215 6.30 4.50 3.95
CA ASP A 215 7.39 5.25 3.30
C ASP A 215 7.84 6.50 4.10
N HIS A 216 6.91 7.20 4.76
CA HIS A 216 7.27 8.25 5.70
C HIS A 216 8.13 7.71 6.86
N ILE A 217 7.73 6.59 7.47
CA ILE A 217 8.51 5.90 8.53
C ILE A 217 9.86 5.38 8.00
N GLU A 218 9.88 4.85 6.78
CA GLU A 218 11.10 4.37 6.12
C GLU A 218 12.12 5.50 5.97
N ARG A 219 11.71 6.71 5.54
CA ARG A 219 12.63 7.85 5.38
C ARG A 219 13.07 8.50 6.69
N HIS A 220 12.16 8.69 7.64
CA HIS A 220 12.43 9.48 8.86
C HIS A 220 12.88 8.62 10.05
N THR A 221 12.89 7.29 9.92
CA THR A 221 13.31 6.40 11.00
C THR A 221 14.19 5.25 10.51
N ILE A 222 13.77 4.47 9.51
CA ILE A 222 14.47 3.21 9.17
C ILE A 222 15.73 3.45 8.33
N LEU A 223 15.68 4.37 7.38
CA LEU A 223 16.78 4.71 6.45
C LEU A 223 17.43 6.06 6.78
N HIS A 224 16.96 6.72 7.85
CA HIS A 224 17.47 7.99 8.35
C HIS A 224 18.91 7.84 8.88
N GLU A 225 19.71 8.90 8.76
CA GLU A 225 21.13 8.90 9.13
C GLU A 225 21.36 8.59 10.62
N ASP A 226 20.42 8.97 11.49
CA ASP A 226 20.47 8.71 12.94
C ASP A 226 20.12 7.26 13.33
N ASN A 227 19.73 6.38 12.40
CA ASN A 227 19.50 4.97 12.73
C ASN A 227 20.84 4.27 13.03
N PRO A 228 21.09 3.77 14.26
CA PRO A 228 22.35 3.09 14.60
C PRO A 228 22.58 1.78 13.83
N TYR A 229 21.56 1.26 13.16
CA TYR A 229 21.59 0.05 12.33
C TYR A 229 21.59 0.33 10.82
N ARG A 230 21.70 1.60 10.41
CA ARG A 230 21.53 2.02 9.01
C ARG A 230 22.53 1.33 8.07
N ASP A 231 23.79 1.26 8.47
CA ASP A 231 24.86 0.75 7.61
C ASP A 231 24.82 -0.78 7.46
N GLN A 232 24.06 -1.46 8.33
CA GLN A 232 23.76 -2.89 8.21
C GLN A 232 22.61 -3.16 7.22
N ILE A 233 21.83 -2.15 6.83
CA ILE A 233 20.73 -2.25 5.86
C ILE A 233 21.28 -2.04 4.44
N LYS A 234 21.74 -3.12 3.80
CA LYS A 234 22.21 -3.11 2.41
C LYS A 234 21.07 -2.93 1.40
N LEU A 235 19.90 -3.50 1.69
CA LEU A 235 18.69 -3.33 0.87
C LEU A 235 17.46 -3.30 1.78
N TRP A 236 16.59 -2.31 1.57
CA TRP A 236 15.23 -2.29 2.12
C TRP A 236 14.23 -2.07 0.99
N LYS A 237 13.31 -3.02 0.82
CA LYS A 237 12.28 -3.00 -0.24
C LYS A 237 10.97 -3.57 0.29
N ARG A 238 9.83 -3.09 -0.17
CA ARG A 238 8.53 -3.44 0.40
C ARG A 238 7.42 -3.52 -0.64
N TYR A 239 6.60 -4.57 -0.53
CA TYR A 239 5.33 -4.73 -1.22
C TYR A 239 4.21 -4.59 -0.19
N ILE A 240 3.61 -3.40 -0.09
CA ILE A 240 2.55 -3.07 0.88
C ILE A 240 2.98 -3.36 2.34
N ASP A 241 2.59 -4.50 2.91
CA ASP A 241 2.89 -4.99 4.27
C ASP A 241 4.09 -5.95 4.33
N ASP A 242 4.48 -6.59 3.22
CA ASP A 242 5.63 -7.50 3.12
C ASP A 242 6.93 -6.74 2.83
N VAL A 243 7.93 -6.83 3.72
CA VAL A 243 9.27 -6.23 3.57
C VAL A 243 10.32 -7.30 3.25
N LEU A 244 11.21 -6.96 2.31
CA LEU A 244 12.43 -7.66 1.94
C LEU A 244 13.65 -6.85 2.39
N LEU A 245 14.47 -7.45 3.25
CA LEU A 245 15.68 -6.87 3.83
C LEU A 245 16.91 -7.72 3.46
N ILE A 246 17.96 -7.08 2.93
CA ILE A 246 19.31 -7.66 2.91
C ILE A 246 20.14 -6.96 3.98
N TRP A 247 20.64 -7.76 4.92
CA TRP A 247 21.31 -7.32 6.13
C TRP A 247 22.77 -7.79 6.14
N THR A 248 23.73 -6.92 6.46
CA THR A 248 25.17 -7.22 6.45
C THR A 248 25.78 -7.46 7.84
N GLY A 249 24.99 -7.29 8.90
CA GLY A 249 25.39 -7.59 10.27
C GLY A 249 25.14 -9.06 10.67
N SER A 250 25.47 -9.37 11.91
CA SER A 250 25.15 -10.65 12.55
C SER A 250 23.63 -10.86 12.74
N LYS A 251 23.25 -12.09 13.08
CA LYS A 251 21.86 -12.46 13.38
C LYS A 251 21.38 -11.82 14.68
N GLU A 252 22.30 -11.67 15.63
CA GLU A 252 22.08 -11.07 16.95
C GLU A 252 21.85 -9.57 16.82
N GLU A 253 22.61 -8.88 15.96
CA GLU A 253 22.35 -7.47 15.61
C GLU A 253 21.04 -7.30 14.85
N ALA A 254 20.65 -8.23 13.97
CA ALA A 254 19.33 -8.19 13.32
C ALA A 254 18.19 -8.31 14.34
N GLN A 255 18.32 -9.19 15.33
CA GLN A 255 17.35 -9.32 16.43
C GLN A 255 17.28 -8.04 17.26
N ALA A 256 18.42 -7.42 17.58
CA ALA A 256 18.48 -6.13 18.26
C ALA A 256 17.83 -5.01 17.43
N PHE A 257 18.06 -4.99 16.12
CA PHE A 257 17.40 -4.08 15.18
C PHE A 257 15.88 -4.25 15.17
N ALA A 258 15.33 -5.47 15.16
CA ALA A 258 13.87 -5.66 15.24
C ALA A 258 13.29 -5.18 16.58
N ILE A 259 14.01 -5.33 17.68
CA ILE A 259 13.59 -4.77 18.98
C ILE A 259 13.62 -3.23 18.94
N TRP A 260 14.66 -2.64 18.36
CA TRP A 260 14.78 -1.19 18.17
C TRP A 260 13.69 -0.64 17.25
N LEU A 261 13.44 -1.30 16.11
CA LEU A 261 12.45 -0.91 15.10
C LEU A 261 11.04 -0.80 15.69
N ASN A 262 10.65 -1.79 16.51
CA ASN A 262 9.37 -1.79 17.22
C ASN A 262 9.29 -0.77 18.38
N ARG A 263 10.43 -0.35 18.95
CA ARG A 263 10.48 0.73 19.96
C ARG A 263 10.43 2.12 19.34
N ALA A 264 11.09 2.30 18.19
CA ALA A 264 11.10 3.56 17.45
C ALA A 264 9.73 3.87 16.80
N ASN A 265 8.91 2.83 16.53
CA ASN A 265 7.63 2.95 15.84
C ASN A 265 6.46 2.49 16.73
N PRO A 266 5.97 3.32 17.68
CA PRO A 266 4.91 2.92 18.61
C PRO A 266 3.54 2.63 17.96
N PHE A 267 3.37 2.97 16.68
CA PHE A 267 2.11 2.80 15.94
C PHE A 267 2.12 1.65 14.93
N LEU A 268 3.30 1.14 14.52
CA LEU A 268 3.43 0.00 13.60
C LEU A 268 4.34 -1.07 14.20
N THR A 269 3.83 -2.29 14.31
CA THR A 269 4.60 -3.45 14.75
C THR A 269 5.14 -4.22 13.54
N PHE A 270 6.43 -4.52 13.56
CA PHE A 270 7.14 -5.26 12.53
C PHE A 270 7.55 -6.64 13.06
N THR A 271 7.02 -7.70 12.47
CA THR A 271 7.38 -9.08 12.82
C THR A 271 8.43 -9.61 11.85
N MET A 272 9.65 -9.78 12.35
CA MET A 272 10.83 -10.16 11.55
C MET A 272 11.07 -11.66 11.53
N ASN A 273 11.16 -12.24 10.34
CA ASN A 273 11.45 -13.65 10.11
C ASN A 273 12.89 -13.83 9.61
N ILE A 274 13.80 -14.15 10.53
CA ILE A 274 15.16 -14.59 10.18
C ILE A 274 15.11 -16.08 9.83
N GLY A 275 15.04 -16.38 8.53
CA GLY A 275 15.01 -17.76 8.04
C GLY A 275 16.23 -18.57 8.46
N VAL A 276 16.02 -19.87 8.68
CA VAL A 276 17.10 -20.83 8.94
C VAL A 276 17.37 -21.60 7.66
N ILE A 277 18.34 -21.10 6.88
CA ILE A 277 19.01 -21.76 5.75
C ILE A 277 18.18 -21.88 4.44
N GLU A 278 18.75 -21.31 3.38
CA GLU A 278 18.54 -21.56 1.94
C GLU A 278 17.12 -21.46 1.32
N MET A 279 16.02 -21.25 2.05
CA MET A 279 14.74 -20.86 1.44
C MET A 279 13.96 -19.82 2.25
N HIS A 280 13.93 -18.58 1.76
CA HIS A 280 13.03 -17.52 2.26
C HIS A 280 11.82 -17.41 1.34
N VAL A 281 10.61 -17.32 1.91
CA VAL A 281 9.37 -17.11 1.14
C VAL A 281 8.97 -15.64 1.21
N PHE A 282 8.84 -15.01 0.04
CA PHE A 282 8.39 -13.63 -0.12
C PHE A 282 7.49 -13.53 -1.36
N LEU A 283 6.26 -13.05 -1.22
CA LEU A 283 5.25 -13.01 -2.31
C LEU A 283 5.15 -14.33 -3.11
N GLU A 284 5.05 -15.45 -2.39
CA GLU A 284 4.97 -16.82 -2.94
C GLU A 284 6.22 -17.30 -3.71
N VAL A 285 7.28 -16.50 -3.76
CA VAL A 285 8.61 -16.88 -4.30
C VAL A 285 9.48 -17.41 -3.17
N SER A 286 10.05 -18.59 -3.39
CA SER A 286 11.18 -19.09 -2.60
C SER A 286 12.50 -18.57 -3.17
N VAL A 287 13.35 -18.01 -2.31
CA VAL A 287 14.68 -17.48 -2.65
C VAL A 287 15.77 -18.39 -2.08
N GLU A 288 16.61 -18.94 -2.97
CA GLU A 288 17.70 -19.88 -2.72
C GLU A 288 19.07 -19.19 -2.91
N SER A 289 19.94 -19.24 -1.89
CA SER A 289 21.29 -18.66 -1.96
C SER A 289 22.32 -19.67 -2.49
N ARG A 290 22.90 -19.35 -3.65
CA ARG A 290 23.91 -20.22 -4.29
C ARG A 290 25.32 -19.89 -3.84
N ALA A 291 26.28 -20.74 -4.22
CA ALA A 291 27.71 -20.46 -4.03
C ALA A 291 28.24 -19.38 -5.01
N SER A 292 27.50 -19.10 -6.08
CA SER A 292 27.66 -17.91 -6.92
C SER A 292 27.01 -16.70 -6.25
N ALA A 293 27.55 -15.49 -6.48
CA ALA A 293 27.12 -14.22 -5.87
C ALA A 293 25.72 -13.71 -6.29
N TYR A 294 24.79 -14.57 -6.70
CA TYR A 294 23.45 -14.24 -7.17
C TYR A 294 22.41 -15.10 -6.47
N LEU A 295 21.27 -14.51 -6.15
CA LEU A 295 20.11 -15.20 -5.57
C LEU A 295 19.32 -15.91 -6.68
N LYS A 296 18.97 -17.19 -6.48
CA LYS A 296 18.05 -17.90 -7.36
C LYS A 296 16.64 -17.84 -6.77
N THR A 297 15.66 -17.69 -7.64
CA THR A 297 14.24 -17.65 -7.30
C THR A 297 13.51 -18.87 -7.87
N MET A 298 12.48 -19.34 -7.17
CA MET A 298 11.58 -20.39 -7.63
C MET A 298 10.15 -20.07 -7.19
N TYR A 299 9.19 -20.20 -8.11
CA TYR A 299 7.76 -20.14 -7.79
C TYR A 299 7.31 -21.38 -7.04
N ARG A 300 6.30 -21.21 -6.16
CA ARG A 300 5.73 -22.28 -5.35
C ARG A 300 4.29 -22.58 -5.77
N ASP A 301 4.11 -23.66 -6.54
CA ASP A 301 2.78 -24.17 -6.89
C ASP A 301 2.17 -25.00 -5.75
N ASP A 302 1.54 -24.34 -4.77
CA ASP A 302 0.82 -25.00 -3.67
C ASP A 302 -0.53 -25.66 -4.12
N TYR A 303 -0.80 -25.73 -5.44
CA TYR A 303 -1.98 -26.39 -6.06
C TYR A 303 -1.71 -27.78 -6.66
N SER A 304 -0.63 -28.46 -6.25
CA SER A 304 -0.42 -29.88 -6.56
C SER A 304 -0.71 -30.77 -5.35
N GLY A 305 -1.91 -31.37 -5.31
CA GLY A 305 -2.35 -32.29 -4.26
C GLY A 305 -1.67 -33.66 -4.30
N ASN A 306 -0.35 -33.71 -4.49
CA ASN A 306 0.40 -34.95 -4.70
C ASN A 306 1.74 -34.93 -3.93
N PRO A 307 1.88 -35.68 -2.81
CA PRO A 307 3.07 -35.64 -1.96
C PRO A 307 4.22 -36.45 -2.59
N GLY A 308 4.80 -35.97 -3.69
CA GLY A 308 5.79 -36.76 -4.44
C GLY A 308 6.48 -36.12 -5.64
N ALA A 309 6.50 -34.79 -5.81
CA ALA A 309 7.14 -34.16 -6.96
C ALA A 309 7.89 -32.85 -6.64
N LYS A 310 9.09 -32.95 -6.06
CA LYS A 310 10.07 -31.84 -6.10
C LYS A 310 10.76 -31.82 -7.47
N GLN A 311 10.14 -31.19 -8.47
CA GLN A 311 10.82 -30.85 -9.73
C GLN A 311 10.94 -29.33 -9.85
N GLY A 312 12.15 -28.82 -9.58
CA GLY A 312 12.47 -27.41 -9.78
C GLY A 312 12.59 -27.08 -11.28
N VAL A 313 11.58 -26.42 -11.84
CA VAL A 313 11.62 -25.98 -13.24
C VAL A 313 12.61 -24.80 -13.35
N THR A 314 13.69 -25.03 -14.09
CA THR A 314 14.70 -23.99 -14.33
C THR A 314 14.34 -23.24 -15.61
N HIS A 315 13.67 -22.09 -15.49
CA HIS A 315 13.39 -21.24 -16.65
C HIS A 315 14.66 -20.53 -17.13
N ARG A 316 15.39 -21.15 -18.07
CA ARG A 316 16.30 -20.42 -18.95
C ARG A 316 15.48 -19.68 -20.01
N SER A 317 15.41 -18.35 -19.85
CA SER A 317 15.14 -17.34 -20.88
C SER A 317 14.64 -17.82 -22.25
N GLN A 318 13.35 -18.16 -22.33
CA GLN A 318 12.48 -17.91 -23.48
C GLN A 318 11.06 -17.73 -22.92
N VAL A 319 10.37 -16.67 -23.35
CA VAL A 319 9.06 -16.27 -22.79
C VAL A 319 7.92 -16.82 -23.65
N PRO A 320 7.08 -17.71 -23.12
CA PRO A 320 5.67 -17.77 -23.48
C PRO A 320 4.85 -17.00 -22.45
N LEU A 321 4.03 -16.05 -22.89
CA LEU A 321 3.04 -15.40 -22.02
C LEU A 321 2.01 -16.45 -21.56
N MET A 322 2.17 -17.00 -20.36
CA MET A 322 1.02 -17.51 -19.63
C MET A 322 0.18 -16.34 -19.14
N ARG A 323 -1.09 -16.30 -19.57
CA ARG A 323 -2.07 -15.33 -19.10
C ARG A 323 -2.33 -15.60 -17.61
N SER A 324 -1.92 -14.69 -16.74
CA SER A 324 -2.40 -14.69 -15.36
C SER A 324 -3.91 -14.49 -15.35
N CYS A 325 -4.59 -15.18 -14.43
CA CYS A 325 -6.04 -15.10 -14.31
C CYS A 325 -6.47 -13.66 -14.00
N THR A 326 -7.20 -13.06 -14.94
CA THR A 326 -7.86 -11.77 -14.73
C THR A 326 -8.87 -11.88 -13.59
N VAL A 327 -8.73 -10.98 -12.60
CA VAL A 327 -9.84 -10.56 -11.73
C VAL A 327 -11.07 -10.30 -12.62
N PRO A 328 -12.28 -10.78 -12.28
CA PRO A 328 -13.42 -10.67 -13.17
C PRO A 328 -13.91 -9.22 -13.29
N THR A 329 -13.40 -8.51 -14.30
CA THR A 329 -14.00 -7.27 -14.79
C THR A 329 -15.29 -7.61 -15.53
N CYS A 330 -16.40 -7.03 -15.07
CA CYS A 330 -17.66 -7.07 -15.79
C CYS A 330 -17.49 -6.44 -17.18
N GLN A 331 -17.57 -7.25 -18.23
CA GLN A 331 -17.75 -6.75 -19.61
C GLN A 331 -19.11 -7.18 -20.14
N ALA A 332 -19.87 -6.18 -20.61
CA ALA A 332 -21.19 -6.38 -21.19
C ALA A 332 -21.09 -7.22 -22.48
N ARG A 333 -22.05 -8.13 -22.68
CA ARG A 333 -22.17 -8.91 -23.92
C ARG A 333 -22.67 -8.01 -25.05
N THR A 334 -21.78 -7.63 -25.97
CA THR A 334 -22.16 -7.27 -27.35
C THR A 334 -21.81 -8.43 -28.28
N ARG A 335 -22.75 -8.77 -29.18
CA ARG A 335 -22.75 -10.02 -29.97
C ARG A 335 -22.82 -9.66 -31.45
N VAL A 336 -21.70 -9.77 -32.17
CA VAL A 336 -21.66 -9.62 -33.65
C VAL A 336 -20.90 -10.79 -34.27
N ARG A 337 -21.36 -11.26 -35.43
CA ARG A 337 -20.86 -12.45 -36.13
C ARG A 337 -19.86 -12.07 -37.24
N GLY A 338 -18.80 -12.89 -37.38
CA GLY A 338 -18.22 -13.28 -38.67
C GLY A 338 -17.13 -12.39 -39.28
N GLY A 339 -16.20 -13.02 -40.01
CA GLY A 339 -15.43 -12.38 -41.09
C GLY A 339 -13.93 -12.17 -40.88
N GLN A 340 -13.13 -13.18 -41.26
CA GLN A 340 -11.76 -13.10 -41.83
C GLN A 340 -10.60 -12.41 -41.07
N LYS A 341 -9.38 -12.96 -41.30
CA LYS A 341 -8.08 -12.42 -40.84
C LYS A 341 -7.37 -11.73 -42.00
N LEU A 342 -6.70 -10.61 -41.73
CA LEU A 342 -5.56 -10.10 -42.51
C LEU A 342 -4.50 -9.53 -41.55
N PRO A 343 -3.20 -9.65 -41.86
CA PRO A 343 -2.12 -9.07 -41.06
C PRO A 343 -1.86 -7.60 -41.42
N VAL A 344 -1.38 -6.82 -40.46
CA VAL A 344 -0.86 -5.46 -40.69
C VAL A 344 0.49 -5.34 -39.98
N GLU A 345 1.55 -5.14 -40.77
CA GLU A 345 2.87 -4.75 -40.27
C GLU A 345 2.86 -3.26 -39.91
N LEU A 346 3.63 -2.87 -38.89
CA LEU A 346 3.84 -1.46 -38.53
C LEU A 346 5.34 -1.16 -38.44
N HIS A 347 5.82 -0.34 -39.39
CA HIS A 347 7.17 0.22 -39.38
C HIS A 347 7.32 1.29 -38.29
N ALA A 348 8.52 1.39 -37.72
CA ALA A 348 8.94 2.50 -36.88
C ALA A 348 9.72 3.55 -37.70
N PRO A 349 9.52 4.86 -37.49
CA PRO A 349 10.39 5.93 -38.00
C PRO A 349 11.45 6.33 -36.96
N ALA A 350 12.57 6.90 -37.43
CA ALA A 350 13.75 7.22 -36.59
C ALA A 350 14.20 8.69 -36.69
N GLY A 351 14.47 9.31 -35.53
CA GLY A 351 15.33 10.50 -35.30
C GLY A 351 14.85 11.86 -35.85
N PRO A 352 15.55 13.00 -35.53
CA PRO A 352 16.63 13.25 -34.55
C PRO A 352 16.16 14.15 -33.37
N GLY A 353 16.95 14.60 -32.37
CA GLY A 353 18.34 14.26 -31.97
C GLY A 353 19.33 15.45 -31.87
N CYS A 354 19.44 16.15 -30.72
CA CYS A 354 20.43 17.24 -30.54
C CYS A 354 20.88 17.54 -29.06
N GLN A 355 22.21 17.55 -28.82
CA GLN A 355 23.01 18.40 -27.90
C GLN A 355 22.90 18.36 -26.33
N ARG A 356 23.76 19.16 -25.67
CA ARG A 356 24.41 18.97 -24.34
C ARG A 356 24.60 20.33 -23.58
N ALA A 357 24.80 20.43 -22.26
CA ALA A 357 24.66 19.43 -21.17
C ALA A 357 24.35 19.98 -19.74
N PRO A 358 25.25 20.67 -18.97
CA PRO A 358 25.29 20.38 -17.52
C PRO A 358 25.05 21.56 -16.54
N GLY A 359 24.70 21.20 -15.29
CA GLY A 359 24.71 22.05 -14.08
C GLY A 359 23.83 21.40 -12.99
N ILE A 360 24.39 20.71 -11.98
CA ILE A 360 24.92 21.26 -10.71
C ILE A 360 24.09 22.45 -10.18
N TYR A 361 23.23 22.18 -9.20
CA TYR A 361 22.94 23.10 -8.10
C TYR A 361 22.77 22.32 -6.80
N SER A 362 23.55 22.67 -5.79
CA SER A 362 23.35 22.22 -4.41
C SER A 362 22.46 23.22 -3.68
N LEU A 363 21.51 22.74 -2.88
CA LEU A 363 20.77 23.56 -1.94
C LEU A 363 20.73 22.85 -0.59
N ARG A 364 21.61 23.30 0.32
CA ARG A 364 21.45 23.06 1.76
C ARG A 364 20.30 23.93 2.24
N MET A 365 19.33 23.35 2.93
CA MET A 365 18.56 24.06 3.95
C MET A 365 18.62 23.27 5.24
N ALA A 366 19.10 23.92 6.30
CA ALA A 366 19.07 23.38 7.65
C ALA A 366 17.83 23.93 8.36
N GLY A 367 16.93 23.05 8.78
CA GLY A 367 15.80 23.38 9.65
C GLY A 367 15.96 22.67 10.99
N ARG A 368 16.45 23.38 12.02
CA ARG A 368 16.48 22.84 13.38
C ARG A 368 15.08 22.94 13.99
N PHE A 369 14.49 21.81 14.39
CA PHE A 369 13.40 21.86 15.36
C PHE A 369 13.99 21.97 16.77
N SER A 370 13.63 23.04 17.48
CA SER A 370 13.86 23.11 18.92
C SER A 370 12.71 22.41 19.63
N ALA A 371 13.03 21.46 20.50
CA ALA A 371 12.13 21.13 21.59
C ALA A 371 12.10 22.33 22.57
N ASP A 372 10.92 22.65 23.10
CA ASP A 372 10.65 23.20 24.45
C ASP A 372 9.28 23.87 24.50
N MET A 373 8.23 23.12 24.90
CA MET A 373 7.00 23.72 25.47
C MET A 373 6.06 22.70 26.14
N VAL A 374 6.36 22.26 27.38
CA VAL A 374 5.33 21.96 28.40
C VAL A 374 5.92 22.20 29.80
N ALA A 375 5.63 23.35 30.42
CA ALA A 375 5.83 23.56 31.86
C ALA A 375 4.89 24.65 32.39
N SER A 376 4.25 24.39 33.54
CA SER A 376 3.26 25.25 34.22
C SER A 376 1.90 25.38 33.48
N THR A 377 0.73 25.51 34.13
CA THR A 377 0.40 25.79 35.54
C THR A 377 -0.91 25.10 35.98
N SER A 378 -0.95 24.59 37.22
CA SER A 378 -2.02 24.76 38.25
C SER A 378 -1.81 23.67 39.33
N ALA A 379 -1.64 23.93 40.63
CA ALA A 379 -2.32 24.86 41.55
C ALA A 379 -3.67 24.33 42.09
N ARG A 380 -3.60 23.31 42.95
CA ARG A 380 -4.24 23.28 44.28
C ARG A 380 -3.58 22.23 45.18
#